data_AF-A0A817NYQ8-F1
#
_entry.id   AF-A0A817NYQ8-F1
#
_cell.length_a   1.000
_cell.length_b   1.000
_cell.length_c   1.000
_cell.angle_alpha   90.00
_cell.angle_beta   90.00
_cell.angle_gamma   90.00
#
_symmetry.space_group_name_H-M   'P 1'
#
loop_
_entity.id
_entity.type
_entity.pdbx_description
1 polymer ?
#
loop_
_entity_poly.entity_id
_entity_poly.type
_entity_poly.pdbx_seq_one_letter_code
_entity_poly.pdbx_strand_id
1 'polypeptide(L)'
;MRSTKPIPSSTNPSSESLDNEKARIFVLAVTNGTNGFNYTIHNGINNLTIKGQMIDFASEYTTFKTASEDWQTDIFDGLTFPALGNPPNRKVINVFQPDFCRPLQLRYNRTVAAFGFGQLHEYVLKLVDFEKCPEMDENCPEADKLDITKCLSGRLILITKMNAEIPEETIFLSKPHFYGHNSSSTNVNFKPDFHQHESTIYFEPLTGAPVRAQLRIQLNTNAWIDRLKLNADGSTDPTRTRAVRRFVPMVWIDQLINLNHEPLNRASYIIFACLLLISIVIVIELFLLNRRNKMNKDVLYQPSKDQEKELLSPTKASTMTTA
;
A
#
# COMPACT_ATOMS: atom_id res chain seq x y z
N MET A 1 52.95 8.53 19.65
CA MET A 1 52.81 9.01 18.26
C MET A 1 52.69 7.81 17.33
N ARG A 2 51.47 7.46 16.90
CA ARG A 2 51.21 6.42 15.90
C ARG A 2 50.31 7.07 14.85
N SER A 3 50.91 7.39 13.71
CA SER A 3 50.27 8.06 12.58
C SER A 3 49.53 7.02 11.74
N THR A 4 48.24 7.23 11.56
CA THR A 4 47.33 6.45 10.72
C THR A 4 47.62 6.75 9.25
N LYS A 5 48.01 5.72 8.48
CA LYS A 5 48.02 5.79 7.01
C LYS A 5 46.58 5.65 6.47
N PRO A 6 46.17 6.45 5.48
CA PRO A 6 44.87 6.30 4.84
C PRO A 6 44.85 5.08 3.91
N ILE A 7 43.68 4.42 3.90
CA ILE A 7 43.32 3.30 3.03
C ILE A 7 43.11 3.83 1.60
N PRO A 8 43.63 3.19 0.55
CA PRO A 8 43.44 3.64 -0.82
C PRO A 8 41.99 3.44 -1.27
N SER A 9 41.46 4.46 -1.94
CA SER A 9 40.16 4.46 -2.62
C SER A 9 40.12 3.37 -3.69
N SER A 10 39.15 2.46 -3.60
CA SER A 10 38.87 1.50 -4.67
C SER A 10 38.42 2.28 -5.91
N THR A 11 39.27 2.19 -6.92
CA THR A 11 39.07 2.61 -8.30
C THR A 11 37.71 2.18 -8.86
N ASN A 12 36.99 3.15 -9.44
CA ASN A 12 35.89 2.92 -10.38
C ASN A 12 36.29 1.86 -11.40
N PRO A 13 35.46 0.84 -11.71
CA PRO A 13 35.70 0.03 -12.88
C PRO A 13 35.62 0.93 -14.10
N SER A 14 36.74 0.94 -14.82
CA SER A 14 36.97 1.59 -16.10
C SER A 14 35.79 1.40 -17.05
N SER A 15 35.38 2.51 -17.65
CA SER A 15 34.61 2.57 -18.88
C SER A 15 35.36 1.81 -19.98
N GLU A 16 35.09 0.53 -20.14
CA GLU A 16 35.36 -0.15 -21.39
C GLU A 16 34.42 0.44 -22.44
N SER A 17 35.03 1.07 -23.44
CA SER A 17 34.40 1.58 -24.66
C SER A 17 33.63 0.45 -25.35
N LEU A 18 32.32 0.49 -25.20
CA LEU A 18 31.39 -0.47 -25.79
C LEU A 18 30.97 0.02 -27.18
N ASP A 19 31.95 0.12 -28.08
CA ASP A 19 31.74 0.32 -29.51
C ASP A 19 31.33 -1.01 -30.14
N ASN A 20 30.00 -1.19 -30.26
CA ASN A 20 29.34 -1.92 -31.34
C ASN A 20 27.82 -1.73 -31.16
N GLU A 21 27.17 -1.13 -32.17
CA GLU A 21 25.74 -0.86 -32.26
C GLU A 21 24.89 -2.12 -31.98
N LYS A 22 24.44 -2.29 -30.73
CA LYS A 22 23.42 -3.27 -30.37
C LYS A 22 22.36 -2.56 -29.55
N ALA A 23 21.14 -2.47 -30.11
CA ALA A 23 19.95 -2.13 -29.34
C ALA A 23 19.81 -3.14 -28.18
N ARG A 24 19.84 -2.66 -26.94
CA ARG A 24 19.64 -3.48 -25.75
C ARG A 24 18.19 -3.31 -25.31
N ILE A 25 17.37 -4.34 -25.50
CA ILE A 25 16.02 -4.37 -24.94
C ILE A 25 16.10 -5.16 -23.64
N PHE A 26 15.95 -4.48 -22.51
CA PHE A 26 15.92 -5.11 -21.20
C PHE A 26 14.87 -4.41 -20.34
N VAL A 27 13.89 -5.17 -19.86
CA VAL A 27 12.69 -4.62 -19.22
C VAL A 27 12.99 -3.86 -17.91
N LEU A 28 14.17 -4.11 -17.29
CA LEU A 28 14.61 -3.46 -16.05
C LEU A 28 15.98 -2.76 -16.17
N ALA A 29 16.53 -2.54 -17.36
CA ALA A 29 17.91 -2.02 -17.47
C ALA A 29 18.10 -0.57 -16.97
N VAL A 30 17.04 0.22 -16.84
CA VAL A 30 17.10 1.66 -16.47
C VAL A 30 16.57 1.93 -15.06
N THR A 31 16.52 0.92 -14.18
CA THR A 31 15.94 1.08 -12.83
C THR A 31 16.99 1.29 -11.74
N ASN A 32 18.27 1.03 -12.01
CA ASN A 32 19.31 1.09 -10.99
C ASN A 32 19.79 2.54 -10.76
N GLY A 33 19.53 3.09 -9.56
CA GLY A 33 20.03 4.40 -9.14
C GLY A 33 19.35 5.61 -9.77
N THR A 34 18.25 5.43 -10.49
CA THR A 34 17.49 6.51 -11.13
C THR A 34 16.40 7.05 -10.19
N ASN A 35 16.54 8.29 -9.72
CA ASN A 35 15.45 9.02 -9.06
C ASN A 35 14.67 9.80 -10.12
N GLY A 36 13.78 9.12 -10.83
CA GLY A 36 13.06 9.69 -11.99
C GLY A 36 11.64 10.18 -11.71
N PHE A 37 11.19 10.17 -10.45
CA PHE A 37 9.79 10.40 -10.10
C PHE A 37 9.65 11.43 -8.99
N ASN A 38 8.75 12.39 -9.19
CA ASN A 38 8.31 13.31 -8.16
C ASN A 38 6.85 12.98 -7.83
N TYR A 39 6.55 12.73 -6.56
CA TYR A 39 5.18 12.55 -6.09
C TYR A 39 4.90 13.47 -4.91
N THR A 40 3.65 13.94 -4.85
CA THR A 40 3.12 14.73 -3.75
C THR A 40 1.99 13.93 -3.12
N ILE A 41 2.06 13.75 -1.81
CA ILE A 41 1.08 12.96 -1.04
C ILE A 41 0.58 13.74 0.17
N HIS A 42 -0.61 13.40 0.64
CA HIS A 42 -1.12 13.86 1.92
C HIS A 42 -0.36 13.19 3.07
N ASN A 43 0.32 13.99 3.90
CA ASN A 43 1.07 13.50 5.06
C ASN A 43 0.19 13.09 6.26
N GLY A 44 -1.10 13.40 6.22
CA GLY A 44 -2.08 13.05 7.26
C GLY A 44 -2.09 13.95 8.49
N ILE A 45 -1.32 15.06 8.53
CA ILE A 45 -1.25 15.96 9.70
C ILE A 45 -2.61 16.61 10.00
N ASN A 46 -3.28 17.11 8.96
CA ASN A 46 -4.57 17.80 9.11
C ASN A 46 -5.75 16.82 9.13
N ASN A 47 -5.58 15.66 8.49
CA ASN A 47 -6.61 14.64 8.39
C ASN A 47 -5.98 13.26 8.17
N LEU A 48 -6.08 12.38 9.17
CA LEU A 48 -5.53 11.03 9.12
C LEU A 48 -6.25 10.09 8.12
N THR A 49 -7.47 10.42 7.69
CA THR A 49 -8.25 9.54 6.78
C THR A 49 -7.74 9.55 5.34
N ILE A 50 -6.98 10.58 4.96
CA ILE A 50 -6.38 10.78 3.63
C ILE A 50 -4.86 10.58 3.65
N LYS A 51 -4.30 10.12 4.77
CA LYS A 51 -2.85 9.89 4.89
C LYS A 51 -2.36 8.93 3.80
N GLY A 52 -1.32 9.32 3.07
CA GLY A 52 -0.73 8.55 1.97
C GLY A 52 -1.49 8.64 0.64
N GLN A 53 -2.62 9.35 0.60
CA GLN A 53 -3.32 9.62 -0.65
C GLN A 53 -2.46 10.54 -1.53
N MET A 54 -2.32 10.16 -2.80
CA MET A 54 -1.57 10.92 -3.79
C MET A 54 -2.35 12.16 -4.24
N ILE A 55 -1.61 13.23 -4.51
CA ILE A 55 -2.11 14.50 -5.06
C ILE A 55 -1.63 14.63 -6.51
N ASP A 56 -0.33 14.43 -6.70
CA ASP A 56 0.35 14.59 -7.98
C ASP A 56 1.48 13.58 -8.09
N PHE A 57 1.74 13.12 -9.30
CA PHE A 57 2.89 12.36 -9.71
C PHE A 57 3.33 12.89 -11.06
N ALA A 58 4.61 13.20 -11.16
CA ALA A 58 5.22 13.63 -12.40
C ALA A 58 6.49 12.82 -12.64
N SER A 59 6.62 12.37 -13.88
CA SER A 59 7.80 11.73 -14.43
C SER A 59 8.03 12.24 -15.86
N GLU A 60 9.14 11.85 -16.47
CA GLU A 60 9.41 12.14 -17.88
C GLU A 60 8.39 11.46 -18.83
N TYR A 61 7.79 10.33 -18.42
CA TYR A 61 6.95 9.49 -19.30
C TYR A 61 5.46 9.63 -19.04
N THR A 62 5.08 9.95 -17.81
CA THR A 62 3.68 10.12 -17.41
C THR A 62 3.58 11.19 -16.33
N THR A 63 2.54 12.01 -16.45
CA THR A 63 2.03 12.85 -15.39
C THR A 63 0.70 12.25 -14.91
N PHE A 64 0.41 12.42 -13.63
CA PHE A 64 -0.77 11.88 -12.97
C PHE A 64 -1.17 12.85 -11.88
N LYS A 65 -2.40 13.35 -11.91
CA LYS A 65 -2.95 14.20 -10.86
C LYS A 65 -4.26 13.59 -10.39
N THR A 66 -4.42 13.40 -9.09
CA THR A 66 -5.68 12.84 -8.56
C THR A 66 -6.84 13.83 -8.61
N ALA A 67 -6.55 15.12 -8.79
CA ALA A 67 -7.55 16.18 -8.95
C ALA A 67 -7.84 16.54 -10.42
N SER A 68 -7.27 15.83 -11.41
CA SER A 68 -7.69 16.00 -12.81
C SER A 68 -8.98 15.24 -13.08
N GLU A 69 -9.70 15.60 -14.15
CA GLU A 69 -10.93 14.91 -14.59
C GLU A 69 -10.74 13.40 -14.84
N ASP A 70 -9.48 12.95 -14.95
CA ASP A 70 -9.09 11.59 -15.31
C ASP A 70 -9.28 10.57 -14.18
N TRP A 71 -9.34 10.98 -12.91
CA TRP A 71 -9.39 10.05 -11.75
C TRP A 71 -10.39 10.52 -10.69
N GLN A 72 -11.46 9.76 -10.47
CA GLN A 72 -12.52 10.10 -9.51
C GLN A 72 -12.44 9.36 -8.16
N THR A 73 -11.31 8.72 -7.85
CA THR A 73 -11.15 7.92 -6.63
C THR A 73 -9.85 8.22 -5.89
N ASP A 74 -9.84 7.91 -4.58
CA ASP A 74 -8.64 7.89 -3.77
C ASP A 74 -7.62 6.89 -4.33
N ILE A 75 -6.39 7.36 -4.55
CA ILE A 75 -5.25 6.57 -5.00
C ILE A 75 -4.09 6.81 -4.03
N PHE A 76 -3.45 5.74 -3.57
CA PHE A 76 -2.38 5.75 -2.57
C PHE A 76 -1.02 5.47 -3.20
N ASP A 77 0.04 5.92 -2.54
CA ASP A 77 1.44 5.77 -2.98
C ASP A 77 1.98 4.32 -2.92
N GLY A 78 1.27 3.42 -2.24
CA GLY A 78 1.66 2.02 -2.06
C GLY A 78 2.55 1.75 -0.85
N LEU A 79 2.93 2.78 -0.10
CA LEU A 79 3.80 2.66 1.08
C LEU A 79 3.09 3.15 2.35
N THR A 80 2.29 4.20 2.22
CA THR A 80 1.64 4.90 3.31
C THR A 80 0.13 4.79 3.15
N PHE A 81 -0.54 4.35 4.21
CA PHE A 81 -1.99 4.18 4.21
C PHE A 81 -2.63 4.79 5.45
N PRO A 82 -3.92 5.15 5.39
CA PRO A 82 -4.69 5.56 6.54
C PRO A 82 -5.08 4.34 7.39
N ALA A 83 -5.58 4.58 8.60
CA ALA A 83 -6.14 3.52 9.43
C ALA A 83 -7.31 2.83 8.72
N LEU A 84 -7.29 1.49 8.72
CA LEU A 84 -8.31 0.67 8.05
C LEU A 84 -9.43 0.25 9.00
N GLY A 85 -9.23 0.34 10.32
CA GLY A 85 -10.24 0.02 11.33
C GLY A 85 -10.57 -1.48 11.41
N ASN A 86 -11.36 -1.88 12.40
CA ASN A 86 -11.83 -3.27 12.54
C ASN A 86 -13.31 -3.25 12.96
N PRO A 87 -14.27 -3.59 12.07
CA PRO A 87 -14.09 -4.14 10.71
C PRO A 87 -13.46 -3.15 9.70
N PRO A 88 -12.96 -3.62 8.54
CA PRO A 88 -12.32 -2.74 7.55
C PRO A 88 -13.28 -1.68 7.03
N ASN A 89 -12.89 -0.41 7.13
CA ASN A 89 -13.63 0.76 6.64
C ASN A 89 -13.47 1.00 5.12
N ARG A 90 -12.47 0.38 4.49
CA ARG A 90 -12.18 0.44 3.05
C ARG A 90 -12.05 -0.98 2.51
N LYS A 91 -13.00 -1.41 1.68
CA LYS A 91 -12.92 -2.72 0.98
C LYS A 91 -12.00 -2.69 -0.23
N VAL A 92 -11.81 -1.51 -0.82
CA VAL A 92 -11.00 -1.29 -2.00
C VAL A 92 -9.94 -0.25 -1.68
N ILE A 93 -8.70 -0.51 -2.10
CA ILE A 93 -7.57 0.41 -1.98
C ILE A 93 -6.88 0.45 -3.35
N ASN A 94 -6.91 1.60 -4.01
CA ASN A 94 -6.20 1.79 -5.27
C ASN A 94 -4.78 2.30 -4.98
N VAL A 95 -3.77 1.65 -5.53
CA VAL A 95 -2.35 1.96 -5.30
C VAL A 95 -1.70 2.30 -6.63
N PHE A 96 -1.16 3.50 -6.76
CA PHE A 96 -0.41 3.86 -7.95
C PHE A 96 0.90 3.08 -8.02
N GLN A 97 1.19 2.47 -9.15
CA GLN A 97 2.47 1.80 -9.39
C GLN A 97 3.23 2.53 -10.51
N PRO A 98 4.24 3.35 -10.17
CA PRO A 98 5.06 4.09 -11.14
C PRO A 98 5.65 3.23 -12.26
N ASP A 99 6.03 1.98 -11.97
CA ASP A 99 6.62 1.09 -12.98
C ASP A 99 5.63 0.69 -14.08
N PHE A 100 4.32 0.80 -13.83
CA PHE A 100 3.25 0.48 -14.77
C PHE A 100 2.44 1.70 -15.21
N CYS A 101 2.79 2.89 -14.68
CA CYS A 101 2.14 4.17 -14.93
C CYS A 101 0.62 4.13 -14.72
N ARG A 102 0.14 3.32 -13.77
CA ARG A 102 -1.29 3.19 -13.50
C ARG A 102 -1.56 2.69 -12.07
N PRO A 103 -2.76 2.93 -11.54
CA PRO A 103 -3.21 2.31 -10.31
C PRO A 103 -3.43 0.81 -10.47
N LEU A 104 -3.13 0.09 -9.39
CA LEU A 104 -3.44 -1.30 -9.14
C LEU A 104 -4.46 -1.37 -8.00
N GLN A 105 -5.48 -2.21 -8.14
CA GLN A 105 -6.55 -2.28 -7.14
C GLN A 105 -6.29 -3.42 -6.15
N LEU A 106 -6.38 -3.14 -4.86
CA LEU A 106 -6.36 -4.11 -3.79
C LEU A 106 -7.77 -4.27 -3.23
N ARG A 107 -8.26 -5.52 -3.14
CA ARG A 107 -9.57 -5.82 -2.54
C ARG A 107 -9.41 -6.60 -1.26
N TYR A 108 -10.16 -6.19 -0.24
CA TYR A 108 -10.25 -6.92 1.01
C TYR A 108 -10.71 -8.35 0.74
N ASN A 109 -9.95 -9.31 1.24
CA ASN A 109 -10.26 -10.73 1.15
C ASN A 109 -10.84 -11.23 2.47
N ARG A 110 -10.08 -11.06 3.57
CA ARG A 110 -10.46 -11.56 4.89
C ARG A 110 -9.58 -10.97 5.99
N THR A 111 -9.98 -11.19 7.24
CA THR A 111 -9.15 -10.89 8.42
C THR A 111 -8.49 -12.18 8.91
N VAL A 112 -7.19 -12.13 9.19
CA VAL A 112 -6.38 -13.27 9.63
C VAL A 112 -5.56 -12.91 10.87
N ALA A 113 -5.32 -13.88 11.74
CA ALA A 113 -4.30 -13.77 12.79
C ALA A 113 -3.05 -14.50 12.29
N ALA A 114 -2.03 -13.75 11.91
CA ALA A 114 -0.86 -14.32 11.23
C ALA A 114 0.42 -13.53 11.55
N PHE A 115 1.56 -14.17 11.26
CA PHE A 115 2.89 -13.56 11.33
C PHE A 115 3.21 -12.96 12.71
N GLY A 116 2.73 -13.57 13.80
CA GLY A 116 3.01 -13.06 15.16
C GLY A 116 2.42 -11.68 15.46
N PHE A 117 1.54 -11.17 14.60
CA PHE A 117 0.73 -9.98 14.86
C PHE A 117 -0.66 -10.37 15.33
N GLY A 118 -1.42 -9.39 15.80
CA GLY A 118 -2.85 -9.55 16.08
C GLY A 118 -3.66 -9.80 14.81
N GLN A 119 -4.90 -9.32 14.81
CA GLN A 119 -5.74 -9.39 13.61
C GLN A 119 -5.17 -8.48 12.52
N LEU A 120 -4.97 -9.02 11.33
CA LEU A 120 -4.52 -8.33 10.13
C LEU A 120 -5.60 -8.44 9.06
N HIS A 121 -5.70 -7.42 8.20
CA HIS A 121 -6.58 -7.46 7.03
C HIS A 121 -5.78 -7.88 5.80
N GLU A 122 -6.15 -9.02 5.21
CA GLU A 122 -5.60 -9.51 3.96
C GLU A 122 -6.34 -8.86 2.78
N TYR A 123 -5.58 -8.27 1.88
CA TYR A 123 -6.04 -7.75 0.60
C TYR A 123 -5.36 -8.49 -0.55
N VAL A 124 -6.09 -8.72 -1.63
CA VAL A 124 -5.61 -9.36 -2.86
C VAL A 124 -5.58 -8.37 -4.01
N LEU A 125 -4.58 -8.49 -4.88
CA LEU A 125 -4.49 -7.67 -6.08
C LEU A 125 -5.57 -8.06 -7.09
N LYS A 126 -6.19 -7.05 -7.69
CA LYS A 126 -7.08 -7.14 -8.84
C LYS A 126 -6.54 -6.22 -9.92
N LEU A 127 -6.32 -6.79 -11.09
CA LEU A 127 -5.99 -6.02 -12.27
C LEU A 127 -7.30 -5.43 -12.78
N VAL A 128 -7.40 -4.11 -12.88
CA VAL A 128 -8.61 -3.41 -13.36
C VAL A 128 -8.21 -2.56 -14.55
N ASP A 129 -8.98 -2.67 -15.62
CA ASP A 129 -8.81 -1.84 -16.80
C ASP A 129 -9.50 -0.50 -16.57
N PHE A 130 -8.71 0.52 -16.22
CA PHE A 130 -9.20 1.84 -15.84
C PHE A 130 -9.96 2.55 -16.98
N GLU A 131 -9.61 2.28 -18.24
CA GLU A 131 -10.33 2.85 -19.38
C GLU A 131 -11.77 2.36 -19.47
N LYS A 132 -12.02 1.15 -18.95
CA LYS A 132 -13.35 0.52 -18.90
C LYS A 132 -14.07 0.73 -17.57
N CYS A 133 -13.33 1.02 -16.50
CA CYS A 133 -13.88 1.23 -15.17
C CYS A 133 -13.17 2.39 -14.45
N PRO A 134 -13.48 3.64 -14.83
CA PRO A 134 -12.80 4.83 -14.30
C PRO A 134 -13.12 5.07 -12.81
N GLU A 135 -14.27 4.58 -12.31
CA GLU A 135 -14.60 4.67 -10.89
C GLU A 135 -13.66 3.87 -9.97
N MET A 136 -13.02 2.82 -10.49
CA MET A 136 -12.11 1.93 -9.74
C MET A 136 -12.64 1.50 -8.37
N ASP A 137 -13.92 1.14 -8.34
CA ASP A 137 -14.62 0.65 -7.16
C ASP A 137 -14.62 -0.90 -7.07
N GLU A 138 -15.42 -1.46 -6.17
CA GLU A 138 -15.53 -2.90 -5.95
C GLU A 138 -16.25 -3.63 -7.11
N ASN A 139 -17.08 -2.90 -7.88
CA ASN A 139 -17.90 -3.43 -8.97
C ASN A 139 -17.11 -3.60 -10.28
N CYS A 140 -15.95 -2.95 -10.40
CA CYS A 140 -15.10 -3.10 -11.57
C CYS A 140 -14.78 -4.57 -11.86
N PRO A 141 -14.90 -5.04 -13.12
CA PRO A 141 -14.50 -6.39 -13.47
C PRO A 141 -12.97 -6.54 -13.38
N GLU A 142 -12.52 -7.72 -12.92
CA GLU A 142 -11.10 -8.07 -12.97
C GLU A 142 -10.71 -8.29 -14.45
N ALA A 143 -9.70 -7.54 -14.88
CA ALA A 143 -9.08 -7.69 -16.18
C ALA A 143 -8.07 -8.83 -16.14
N ASP A 144 -8.15 -9.65 -17.18
CA ASP A 144 -7.25 -10.77 -17.46
C ASP A 144 -5.79 -10.33 -17.68
N LYS A 145 -5.61 -9.16 -18.32
CA LYS A 145 -4.32 -8.52 -18.60
C LYS A 145 -4.46 -7.01 -18.72
N LEU A 146 -3.38 -6.28 -18.47
CA LEU A 146 -3.32 -4.82 -18.63
C LEU A 146 -2.20 -4.46 -19.62
N ASP A 147 -2.51 -3.64 -20.62
CA ASP A 147 -1.50 -3.09 -21.52
C ASP A 147 -0.67 -2.03 -20.80
N ILE A 148 0.65 -2.20 -20.75
CA ILE A 148 1.60 -1.24 -20.17
C ILE A 148 2.63 -0.75 -21.20
N THR A 149 2.37 -1.00 -22.48
CA THR A 149 3.28 -0.67 -23.58
C THR A 149 3.65 0.81 -23.56
N LYS A 150 2.66 1.72 -23.43
CA LYS A 150 2.91 3.17 -23.41
C LYS A 150 3.87 3.58 -22.29
N CYS A 151 3.68 3.02 -21.10
CA CYS A 151 4.53 3.29 -19.93
C CYS A 151 5.96 2.81 -20.15
N LEU A 152 6.13 1.58 -20.64
CA LEU A 152 7.46 0.99 -20.83
C LEU A 152 8.18 1.53 -22.06
N SER A 153 7.45 1.93 -23.11
CA SER A 153 8.05 2.46 -24.35
C SER A 153 8.86 3.71 -24.08
N GLY A 154 8.34 4.66 -23.29
CA GLY A 154 9.09 5.85 -22.89
C GLY A 154 10.42 5.50 -22.20
N ARG A 155 10.43 4.47 -21.35
CA ARG A 155 11.64 4.00 -20.64
C ARG A 155 12.59 3.20 -21.51
N LEU A 156 12.08 2.40 -22.45
CA LEU A 156 12.87 1.51 -23.30
C LEU A 156 13.52 2.26 -24.47
N ILE A 157 12.86 3.32 -24.99
CA ILE A 157 13.39 4.21 -26.03
C ILE A 157 14.73 4.84 -25.61
N LEU A 158 14.96 5.10 -24.32
CA LEU A 158 16.24 5.61 -23.82
C LEU A 158 17.41 4.63 -23.98
N ILE A 159 17.15 3.33 -24.07
CA ILE A 159 18.18 2.29 -24.19
C ILE A 159 18.53 2.03 -25.65
N THR A 160 17.56 2.19 -26.54
CA THR A 160 17.78 2.04 -27.97
C THR A 160 18.06 3.41 -28.56
N LYS A 161 19.30 3.71 -28.95
CA LYS A 161 19.62 4.88 -29.80
C LYS A 161 18.83 4.92 -31.13
N MET A 162 18.07 3.88 -31.43
CA MET A 162 17.02 3.88 -32.44
C MET A 162 15.74 4.36 -31.78
N ASN A 163 15.13 5.44 -32.29
CA ASN A 163 13.77 5.91 -31.98
C ASN A 163 12.71 4.85 -32.36
N ALA A 164 12.85 3.62 -31.86
CA ALA A 164 11.99 2.51 -32.11
C ALA A 164 10.85 2.60 -31.11
N GLU A 165 9.74 3.19 -31.55
CA GLU A 165 8.48 3.09 -30.83
C GLU A 165 8.07 1.61 -30.76
N ILE A 166 7.80 1.12 -29.55
CA ILE A 166 7.21 -0.21 -29.39
C ILE A 166 5.74 -0.06 -29.81
N PRO A 167 5.23 -0.87 -30.75
CA PRO A 167 3.82 -0.81 -31.15
C PRO A 167 2.91 -0.98 -29.95
N GLU A 168 1.81 -0.21 -29.86
CA GLU A 168 0.78 -0.41 -28.84
C GLU A 168 0.33 -1.89 -28.75
N GLU A 169 -0.23 -2.30 -27.61
CA GLU A 169 -0.61 -3.69 -27.37
C GLU A 169 0.52 -4.72 -27.55
N THR A 170 1.75 -4.34 -27.23
CA THR A 170 2.89 -5.26 -27.25
C THR A 170 3.14 -5.85 -25.88
N ILE A 171 3.24 -5.05 -24.81
CA ILE A 171 3.63 -5.49 -23.47
C ILE A 171 2.45 -5.44 -22.51
N PHE A 172 2.20 -6.55 -21.82
CA PHE A 172 1.08 -6.68 -20.87
C PHE A 172 1.50 -7.22 -19.52
N LEU A 173 0.81 -6.75 -18.48
CA LEU A 173 0.78 -7.39 -17.18
C LEU A 173 -0.29 -8.47 -17.12
N SER A 174 0.01 -9.56 -16.44
CA SER A 174 -0.98 -10.51 -15.94
C SER A 174 -0.55 -10.98 -14.55
N LYS A 175 -1.40 -11.77 -13.89
CA LYS A 175 -0.91 -12.58 -12.76
C LYS A 175 0.00 -13.71 -13.28
N PRO A 176 0.97 -14.16 -12.47
CA PRO A 176 1.84 -15.28 -12.81
C PRO A 176 1.07 -16.50 -13.29
N HIS A 177 1.61 -17.17 -14.30
CA HIS A 177 1.02 -18.36 -14.90
C HIS A 177 -0.43 -18.17 -15.36
N PHE A 178 -0.82 -16.92 -15.62
CA PHE A 178 -2.19 -16.53 -15.96
C PHE A 178 -3.21 -16.99 -14.91
N TYR A 179 -2.84 -16.94 -13.63
CA TYR A 179 -3.77 -17.19 -12.53
C TYR A 179 -4.99 -16.26 -12.61
N GLY A 180 -6.20 -16.82 -12.48
CA GLY A 180 -7.47 -16.10 -12.58
C GLY A 180 -7.97 -15.84 -14.02
N HIS A 181 -7.17 -16.19 -15.03
CA HIS A 181 -7.47 -15.92 -16.43
C HIS A 181 -8.32 -17.04 -17.06
N ASN A 182 -9.19 -16.72 -18.02
CA ASN A 182 -9.95 -17.75 -18.72
C ASN A 182 -9.02 -18.64 -19.58
N SER A 183 -9.02 -19.94 -19.30
CA SER A 183 -8.09 -20.95 -19.84
C SER A 183 -7.88 -20.94 -21.36
N SER A 184 -8.85 -20.44 -22.14
CA SER A 184 -8.79 -20.37 -23.60
C SER A 184 -7.74 -19.40 -24.17
N SER A 185 -7.19 -18.49 -23.35
CA SER A 185 -6.26 -17.46 -23.83
C SER A 185 -4.78 -17.90 -23.81
N THR A 186 -4.46 -19.06 -23.22
CA THR A 186 -3.08 -19.48 -23.00
C THR A 186 -2.76 -20.75 -23.79
N ASN A 187 -1.72 -20.68 -24.62
CA ASN A 187 -1.30 -21.80 -25.47
C ASN A 187 -0.25 -22.69 -24.78
N VAL A 188 -0.10 -22.57 -23.46
CA VAL A 188 0.98 -23.18 -22.67
C VAL A 188 0.37 -23.83 -21.44
N ASN A 189 0.82 -25.04 -21.10
CA ASN A 189 0.30 -25.81 -19.98
C ASN A 189 0.85 -25.30 -18.64
N PHE A 190 0.32 -24.17 -18.18
CA PHE A 190 0.64 -23.61 -16.86
C PHE A 190 -0.20 -24.26 -15.76
N LYS A 191 0.35 -24.27 -14.54
CA LYS A 191 -0.35 -24.72 -13.32
C LYS A 191 -0.59 -23.52 -12.40
N PRO A 192 -1.61 -22.68 -12.68
CA PRO A 192 -1.96 -21.56 -11.81
C PRO A 192 -2.42 -22.09 -10.45
N ASP A 193 -2.03 -21.37 -9.40
CA ASP A 193 -2.23 -21.74 -7.99
C ASP A 193 -2.33 -20.46 -7.16
N PHE A 194 -3.31 -20.38 -6.27
CA PHE A 194 -3.56 -19.19 -5.47
C PHE A 194 -2.36 -18.82 -4.57
N HIS A 195 -1.79 -19.80 -3.87
CA HIS A 195 -0.73 -19.54 -2.90
C HIS A 195 0.60 -19.12 -3.55
N GLN A 196 0.84 -19.56 -4.78
CA GLN A 196 2.05 -19.26 -5.53
C GLN A 196 1.94 -18.06 -6.48
N HIS A 197 0.72 -17.73 -6.94
CA HIS A 197 0.56 -16.78 -8.03
C HIS A 197 -0.39 -15.61 -7.71
N GLU A 198 -1.06 -15.60 -6.56
CA GLU A 198 -1.78 -14.40 -6.12
C GLU A 198 -0.82 -13.40 -5.45
N SER A 199 -1.14 -12.11 -5.58
CA SER A 199 -0.50 -11.05 -4.82
C SER A 199 -1.33 -10.71 -3.59
N THR A 200 -0.69 -10.63 -2.43
CA THR A 200 -1.37 -10.39 -1.15
C THR A 200 -0.67 -9.31 -0.36
N ILE A 201 -1.43 -8.45 0.31
CA ILE A 201 -0.93 -7.49 1.29
C ILE A 201 -1.72 -7.65 2.59
N TYR A 202 -1.00 -7.68 3.71
CA TYR A 202 -1.56 -7.78 5.05
C TYR A 202 -1.35 -6.47 5.76
N PHE A 203 -2.43 -5.81 6.15
CA PHE A 203 -2.41 -4.55 6.86
C PHE A 203 -2.74 -4.71 8.33
N GLU A 204 -2.02 -3.98 9.17
CA GLU A 204 -2.42 -3.77 10.56
C GLU A 204 -3.62 -2.78 10.60
N PRO A 205 -4.76 -3.15 11.20
CA PRO A 205 -6.00 -2.37 11.13
C PRO A 205 -5.92 -0.94 11.70
N LEU A 206 -5.23 -0.74 12.82
CA LEU A 206 -5.24 0.54 13.55
C LEU A 206 -4.37 1.60 12.88
N THR A 207 -3.23 1.20 12.34
CA THR A 207 -2.22 2.08 11.75
C THR A 207 -2.30 2.14 10.22
N GLY A 208 -2.91 1.13 9.60
CA GLY A 208 -2.86 0.93 8.15
C GLY A 208 -1.49 0.45 7.65
N ALA A 209 -0.55 0.09 8.54
CA ALA A 209 0.79 -0.29 8.13
C ALA A 209 0.79 -1.65 7.42
N PRO A 210 1.43 -1.77 6.23
CA PRO A 210 1.61 -3.07 5.58
C PRO A 210 2.63 -3.89 6.37
N VAL A 211 2.17 -4.97 6.99
CA VAL A 211 2.99 -5.89 7.78
C VAL A 211 3.76 -6.86 6.88
N ARG A 212 3.08 -7.35 5.84
CA ARG A 212 3.64 -8.20 4.82
C ARG A 212 2.99 -7.85 3.50
N ALA A 213 3.80 -7.69 2.46
CA ALA A 213 3.31 -7.47 1.10
C ALA A 213 4.06 -8.41 0.16
N GLN A 214 3.31 -9.12 -0.67
CA GLN A 214 3.84 -9.99 -1.70
C GLN A 214 3.20 -9.61 -3.02
N LEU A 215 3.94 -8.89 -3.85
CA LEU A 215 3.53 -8.48 -5.19
C LEU A 215 4.08 -9.50 -6.19
N ARG A 216 3.18 -10.19 -6.88
CA ARG A 216 3.48 -11.17 -7.92
C ARG A 216 2.79 -10.80 -9.21
N ILE A 217 3.60 -10.55 -10.23
CA ILE A 217 3.14 -10.06 -11.53
C ILE A 217 3.93 -10.73 -12.65
N GLN A 218 3.33 -10.84 -13.82
CA GLN A 218 3.95 -11.42 -14.99
C GLN A 218 3.91 -10.44 -16.14
N LEU A 219 5.07 -10.28 -16.77
CA LEU A 219 5.24 -9.52 -17.99
C LEU A 219 5.09 -10.46 -19.17
N ASN A 220 4.27 -10.06 -20.12
CA ASN A 220 3.93 -10.83 -21.31
C ASN A 220 4.07 -9.95 -22.54
N THR A 221 4.34 -10.58 -23.68
CA THR A 221 4.38 -9.88 -24.97
C THR A 221 3.46 -10.53 -25.99
N ASN A 222 2.84 -9.71 -26.84
CA ASN A 222 2.23 -10.17 -28.06
C ASN A 222 3.32 -10.28 -29.14
N ALA A 223 3.65 -11.50 -29.54
CA ALA A 223 4.64 -11.75 -30.57
C ALA A 223 4.05 -12.51 -31.76
N TRP A 224 4.46 -12.13 -32.96
CA TRP A 224 4.25 -12.92 -34.17
C TRP A 224 5.32 -14.01 -34.22
N ILE A 225 4.92 -15.25 -33.98
CA ILE A 225 5.85 -16.39 -34.00
C ILE A 225 5.63 -17.15 -35.31
N ASP A 226 6.69 -17.24 -36.11
CA ASP A 226 6.73 -18.12 -37.26
C ASP A 226 6.75 -19.59 -36.83
N ARG A 227 5.96 -20.42 -37.51
CA ARG A 227 6.08 -21.86 -37.33
C ARG A 227 7.44 -22.33 -37.84
N LEU A 228 8.12 -23.16 -37.05
CA LEU A 228 9.32 -23.84 -37.50
C LEU A 228 8.93 -25.07 -38.32
N LYS A 229 9.59 -25.26 -39.46
CA LYS A 229 9.55 -26.48 -40.26
C LYS A 229 10.78 -27.31 -39.88
N LEU A 230 10.55 -28.57 -39.49
CA LEU A 230 11.62 -29.53 -39.32
C LEU A 230 12.02 -30.04 -40.71
N ASN A 231 13.28 -29.84 -41.06
CA ASN A 231 13.87 -30.33 -42.30
C ASN A 231 14.28 -31.80 -42.14
N ALA A 232 14.51 -32.50 -43.26
CA ALA A 232 14.87 -33.91 -43.27
C ALA A 232 16.24 -34.20 -42.61
N ASP A 233 17.10 -33.19 -42.50
CA ASP A 233 18.40 -33.23 -41.82
C ASP A 233 18.31 -32.94 -40.31
N GLY A 234 17.10 -32.72 -39.78
CA GLY A 234 16.86 -32.36 -38.38
C GLY A 234 17.05 -30.88 -38.06
N SER A 235 17.43 -30.05 -39.04
CA SER A 235 17.46 -28.59 -38.86
C SER A 235 16.05 -28.00 -38.83
N THR A 236 15.90 -26.81 -38.24
CA THR A 236 14.61 -26.11 -38.16
C THR A 236 14.68 -24.74 -38.82
N ASP A 237 13.83 -24.52 -39.83
CA ASP A 237 13.72 -23.24 -40.52
C ASP A 237 12.38 -22.56 -40.24
N PRO A 238 12.34 -21.21 -40.09
CA PRO A 238 11.08 -20.48 -40.01
C PRO A 238 10.33 -20.58 -41.34
N THR A 239 9.07 -20.97 -41.28
CA THR A 239 8.21 -21.13 -42.46
C THR A 239 7.87 -19.83 -43.18
N ARG A 240 8.01 -18.66 -42.50
CA ARG A 240 7.77 -17.29 -43.00
C ARG A 240 6.45 -17.06 -43.75
N THR A 241 5.49 -17.96 -43.60
CA THR A 241 4.26 -18.00 -44.42
C THR A 241 3.00 -17.95 -43.58
N ARG A 242 3.10 -18.22 -42.26
CA ARG A 242 1.96 -18.19 -41.32
C ARG A 242 2.43 -17.90 -39.89
N ALA A 243 2.95 -16.69 -39.66
CA ALA A 243 3.17 -16.20 -38.31
C ALA A 243 1.85 -16.18 -37.55
N VAL A 244 1.84 -16.71 -36.32
CA VAL A 244 0.66 -16.69 -35.45
C VAL A 244 0.91 -15.67 -34.35
N ARG A 245 -0.02 -14.75 -34.13
CA ARG A 245 0.03 -13.85 -32.96
C ARG A 245 -0.17 -14.71 -31.71
N ARG A 246 0.84 -14.72 -30.84
CA ARG A 246 0.85 -15.47 -29.58
C ARG A 246 1.04 -14.50 -28.43
N PHE A 247 0.32 -14.75 -27.34
CA PHE A 247 0.57 -14.10 -26.07
C PHE A 247 1.61 -14.94 -25.31
N VAL A 248 2.81 -14.38 -25.18
CA VAL A 248 3.99 -15.11 -24.72
C VAL A 248 4.41 -14.54 -23.36
N PRO A 249 4.42 -15.35 -22.30
CA PRO A 249 4.96 -14.92 -21.02
C PRO A 249 6.48 -14.77 -21.14
N MET A 250 7.00 -13.64 -20.67
CA MET A 250 8.44 -13.36 -20.70
C MET A 250 9.09 -13.72 -19.38
N VAL A 251 8.57 -13.13 -18.29
CA VAL A 251 9.09 -13.31 -16.93
C VAL A 251 7.99 -12.95 -15.93
N TRP A 252 8.03 -13.58 -14.76
CA TRP A 252 7.24 -13.16 -13.62
C TRP A 252 8.16 -12.77 -12.47
N ILE A 253 7.71 -11.83 -11.66
CA ILE A 253 8.47 -11.21 -10.58
C ILE A 253 7.72 -11.47 -9.28
N ASP A 254 8.45 -11.86 -8.23
CA ASP A 254 7.95 -11.97 -6.85
C ASP A 254 8.71 -10.95 -5.99
N GLN A 255 8.01 -9.89 -5.59
CA GLN A 255 8.53 -8.90 -4.67
C GLN A 255 7.89 -9.09 -3.30
N LEU A 256 8.70 -9.48 -2.33
CA LEU A 256 8.28 -9.74 -0.96
C LEU A 256 8.87 -8.71 0.00
N ILE A 257 7.99 -8.07 0.78
CA ILE A 257 8.33 -7.20 1.89
C ILE A 257 7.75 -7.83 3.16
N ASN A 258 8.60 -8.00 4.17
CA ASN A 258 8.20 -8.44 5.50
C ASN A 258 8.72 -7.44 6.53
N LEU A 259 7.81 -6.93 7.37
CA LEU A 259 8.22 -6.21 8.56
C LEU A 259 8.69 -7.20 9.62
N ASN A 260 9.90 -6.99 10.12
CA ASN A 260 10.41 -7.75 11.26
C ASN A 260 9.56 -7.46 12.51
N HIS A 261 9.44 -8.45 13.42
CA HIS A 261 8.63 -8.31 14.63
C HIS A 261 9.16 -7.24 15.61
N GLU A 262 10.46 -6.95 15.59
CA GLU A 262 11.08 -5.99 16.52
C GLU A 262 10.51 -4.56 16.44
N PRO A 263 10.46 -3.89 15.28
CA PRO A 263 9.93 -2.52 15.18
C PRO A 263 8.45 -2.41 15.57
N LEU A 264 7.62 -3.40 15.22
CA LEU A 264 6.19 -3.37 15.51
C LEU A 264 5.86 -3.67 16.98
N ASN A 265 6.61 -4.56 17.64
CA ASN A 265 6.46 -4.76 19.09
C ASN A 265 6.87 -3.51 19.88
N ARG A 266 7.95 -2.82 19.45
CA ARG A 266 8.33 -1.53 20.05
C ARG A 266 7.26 -0.47 19.81
N ALA A 267 6.73 -0.34 18.60
CA ALA A 267 5.67 0.61 18.29
C ALA A 267 4.39 0.34 19.10
N SER A 268 3.97 -0.93 19.19
CA SER A 268 2.81 -1.33 19.98
C SER A 268 3.00 -1.01 21.46
N TYR A 269 4.17 -1.33 22.03
CA TYR A 269 4.49 -1.00 23.42
C TYR A 269 4.46 0.50 23.69
N ILE A 270 5.01 1.31 22.78
CA ILE A 270 4.98 2.78 22.88
C ILE A 270 3.54 3.29 22.84
N ILE A 271 2.71 2.78 21.92
CA ILE A 271 1.29 3.17 21.82
C ILE A 271 0.55 2.81 23.11
N PHE A 272 0.70 1.59 23.62
CA PHE A 272 0.09 1.17 24.88
C PHE A 272 0.56 2.02 26.06
N ALA A 273 1.86 2.32 26.16
CA ALA A 273 2.40 3.17 27.19
C ALA A 273 1.83 4.60 27.12
N CYS A 274 1.75 5.18 25.92
CA CYS A 274 1.15 6.50 25.72
C CYS A 274 -0.34 6.52 26.08
N LEU A 275 -1.12 5.53 25.65
CA LEU A 275 -2.53 5.42 26.01
C LEU A 275 -2.74 5.25 27.51
N LEU A 276 -1.88 4.46 28.17
CA LEU A 276 -1.90 4.29 29.62
C LEU A 276 -1.58 5.60 30.35
N LEU A 277 -0.57 6.35 29.90
CA LEU A 277 -0.26 7.67 30.45
C LEU A 277 -1.42 8.66 30.27
N ILE A 278 -2.02 8.72 29.09
CA ILE A 278 -3.20 9.56 28.82
C ILE A 278 -4.35 9.17 29.75
N SER A 279 -4.60 7.87 29.94
CA SER A 279 -5.66 7.39 30.84
C SER A 279 -5.43 7.81 32.30
N ILE A 280 -4.18 7.76 32.77
CA ILE A 280 -3.81 8.21 34.12
C ILE A 280 -4.07 9.71 34.28
N VAL A 281 -3.65 10.52 33.30
CA VAL A 281 -3.89 11.97 33.32
C VAL A 281 -5.38 12.29 33.39
N ILE A 282 -6.21 11.62 32.58
CA ILE A 282 -7.67 11.79 32.61
C ILE A 282 -8.26 11.41 33.97
N VAL A 283 -7.81 10.31 34.58
CA VAL A 283 -8.29 9.89 35.91
C VAL A 283 -7.88 10.90 36.99
N ILE A 284 -6.67 11.45 36.92
CA ILE A 284 -6.21 12.49 37.85
C ILE A 284 -7.06 13.75 37.70
N GLU A 285 -7.29 14.22 36.47
CA GLU A 285 -8.16 15.38 36.20
C GLU A 285 -9.58 15.16 36.74
N LEU A 286 -10.18 13.99 36.49
CA LEU A 286 -11.51 13.65 37.02
C LEU A 286 -11.52 13.61 38.56
N PHE A 287 -10.45 13.10 39.20
CA PHE A 287 -10.33 13.08 40.65
C PHE A 287 -10.20 14.50 41.24
N LEU A 288 -9.41 15.37 40.61
CA LEU A 288 -9.26 16.77 41.01
C LEU A 288 -10.57 17.54 40.85
N LEU A 289 -11.30 17.33 39.74
CA LEU A 289 -12.63 17.91 39.53
C LEU A 289 -13.65 17.44 40.57
N ASN A 290 -13.65 16.15 40.90
CA ASN A 290 -14.54 15.60 41.94
C ASN A 290 -14.22 16.18 43.33
N ARG A 291 -12.94 16.32 43.68
CA ARG A 291 -12.53 16.99 44.92
C ARG A 291 -12.98 18.45 44.96
N ARG A 292 -12.81 19.18 43.85
CA ARG A 292 -13.24 20.58 43.74
C ARG A 292 -14.75 20.72 43.89
N ASN A 293 -15.53 19.82 43.30
CA ASN A 293 -16.99 19.78 43.45
C ASN A 293 -17.43 19.45 44.88
N LYS A 294 -16.72 18.56 45.58
CA LYS A 294 -16.99 18.25 46.99
C LYS A 294 -16.73 19.46 47.89
N MET A 295 -15.58 20.12 47.72
CA MET A 295 -15.24 21.36 48.45
C MET A 295 -16.26 22.47 48.20
N ASN A 296 -16.74 22.66 46.96
CA ASN A 296 -17.78 23.65 46.67
C ASN A 296 -19.13 23.33 47.34
N LYS A 297 -19.50 22.05 47.44
CA LYS A 297 -20.71 21.63 48.18
C LYS A 297 -20.57 21.84 49.69
N ASP A 298 -19.39 21.56 50.25
CA ASP A 298 -19.13 21.74 51.68
C ASP A 298 -19.08 23.24 52.08
N VAL A 299 -18.67 24.13 51.15
CA VAL A 299 -18.73 25.60 51.35
C VAL A 299 -20.16 26.15 51.25
N LEU A 300 -21.00 25.58 50.37
CA LEU A 300 -22.42 25.94 50.26
C LEU A 300 -23.28 25.36 51.40
N TYR A 301 -22.78 24.34 52.12
CA TYR A 301 -23.43 23.70 53.27
C TYR A 301 -22.75 24.11 54.59
N GLN A 302 -22.50 25.41 54.78
CA GLN A 302 -22.26 25.96 56.11
C GLN A 302 -23.62 26.47 56.64
N PRO A 303 -24.26 25.79 57.61
CA PRO A 303 -25.48 26.32 58.20
C PRO A 303 -25.15 27.66 58.87
N SER A 304 -25.98 28.69 58.63
CA SER A 304 -25.79 29.97 59.29
C SER A 304 -25.91 29.78 60.80
N LYS A 305 -25.13 30.57 61.57
CA LYS A 305 -25.14 30.56 63.04
C LYS A 305 -26.51 30.82 63.69
N ASP A 306 -27.53 31.14 62.90
CA ASP A 306 -28.90 31.35 63.36
C ASP A 306 -29.68 30.03 63.52
N GLN A 307 -29.34 28.97 62.78
CA GLN A 307 -30.03 27.67 62.89
C GLN A 307 -29.56 26.81 64.08
N GLU A 308 -28.36 27.05 64.60
CA GLU A 308 -27.83 26.30 65.76
C GLU A 308 -28.46 26.76 67.09
N LYS A 309 -29.04 27.96 67.14
CA LYS A 309 -29.74 28.49 68.32
C LYS A 309 -31.15 27.93 68.50
N GLU A 310 -31.77 27.37 67.45
CA GLU A 310 -33.12 26.83 67.51
C GLU A 310 -33.15 25.37 68.03
N LEU A 311 -32.04 24.63 67.88
CA LEU A 311 -31.92 23.23 68.35
C LEU A 311 -31.54 23.08 69.83
N LEU A 312 -31.12 24.16 70.50
CA LEU A 312 -30.66 24.14 71.91
C LEU A 312 -31.66 24.80 72.88
N SER A 313 -32.89 25.11 72.46
CA SER A 313 -33.90 25.64 73.37
C SER A 313 -34.45 24.52 74.29
N PRO A 314 -34.37 24.67 75.63
CA PRO A 314 -34.91 23.67 76.54
C PRO A 314 -36.45 23.72 76.52
N THR A 315 -37.06 22.56 76.29
CA THR A 315 -38.50 22.31 76.43
C THR A 315 -38.99 22.81 77.79
N LYS A 316 -39.78 23.89 77.81
CA LYS A 316 -40.44 24.38 79.03
C LYS A 316 -41.45 23.35 79.51
N ALA A 317 -41.26 22.89 80.74
CA ALA A 317 -42.22 22.10 81.49
C ALA A 317 -43.54 22.87 81.65
N SER A 318 -44.67 22.24 81.29
CA SER A 318 -45.99 22.67 81.74
C SER A 318 -46.25 22.13 83.13
N THR A 319 -46.35 23.05 84.09
CA THR A 319 -46.94 22.85 85.40
C THR A 319 -48.45 22.62 85.23
N MET A 320 -48.95 21.48 85.71
CA MET A 320 -50.38 21.24 85.89
C MET A 320 -50.64 21.13 87.40
N THR A 321 -51.40 22.08 87.94
CA THR A 321 -51.84 22.11 89.35
C THR A 321 -53.36 21.92 89.37
N THR A 322 -53.78 20.77 89.89
CA THR A 322 -55.02 20.41 90.63
C THR A 322 -56.35 21.11 90.34
N ALA A 323 -57.37 20.30 90.02
CA ALA A 323 -58.56 20.10 90.85
C ALA A 323 -59.15 18.71 90.59
#